data_AF-A0A7C0XPV0-F1
#
_entry.id   AF-A0A7C0XPV0-F1
#
_cell.length_a   1.000
_cell.length_b   1.000
_cell.length_c   1.000
_cell.angle_alpha   90.00
_cell.angle_beta   90.00
_cell.angle_gamma   90.00
#
_symmetry.space_group_name_H-M   'P 1'
#
loop_
_entity.id
_entity.type
_entity.pdbx_description
1 polymer ?
#
loop_
_entity_poly.entity_id
_entity_poly.type
_entity_poly.pdbx_seq_one_letter_code
_entity_poly.pdbx_strand_id
1 'polypeptide(L)'
;MESLKEEILELLEKDREFRYAVAGYLGLSEIMKKLDVLAEEQVKLREEQTKIWQEIRSLREEQTKLWEEVKGLREEQTKVWREIRSLREEQTKLWKEVKGLREEQTRLWQEVKDLREGQTRLWEEVRGLREEQTKLWKEVRGLREEQTKLWKEVRGLREEQVSLRKEQTKIWEEVRNLREGQT
;
A
#
# COMPACT_ATOMS: atom_id res chain seq x y z
N MET A 1 -107.04 10.58 43.34
CA MET A 1 -105.60 10.96 43.25
C MET A 1 -105.39 12.45 43.53
N GLU A 2 -106.26 13.34 43.07
CA GLU A 2 -106.19 14.78 43.40
C GLU A 2 -106.28 15.05 44.91
N SER A 3 -107.21 14.42 45.63
CA SER A 3 -107.36 14.63 47.08
C SER A 3 -106.10 14.32 47.89
N LEU A 4 -105.37 13.27 47.52
CA LEU A 4 -104.17 12.82 48.23
C LEU A 4 -102.97 13.75 47.97
N LYS A 5 -102.95 14.40 46.81
CA LYS A 5 -101.94 15.39 46.44
C LYS A 5 -102.17 16.72 47.16
N GLU A 6 -103.43 17.15 47.27
CA GLU A 6 -103.83 18.32 48.05
C GLU A 6 -103.48 18.14 49.54
N GLU A 7 -103.77 16.97 50.10
CA GLU A 7 -103.48 16.64 51.50
C GLU A 7 -101.97 16.65 51.81
N ILE A 8 -101.13 16.14 50.89
CA ILE A 8 -99.66 16.22 51.01
C ILE A 8 -99.16 17.68 50.94
N LEU A 9 -99.73 18.50 50.05
CA LEU A 9 -99.36 19.91 49.93
C LEU A 9 -99.76 20.71 51.17
N GLU A 10 -100.93 20.43 51.75
CA GLU A 10 -101.40 21.08 52.96
C GLU A 10 -100.55 20.70 54.19
N LEU A 11 -100.15 19.43 54.30
CA LEU A 11 -99.21 18.96 55.32
C LEU A 11 -97.82 19.59 55.16
N LEU A 12 -97.34 19.77 53.92
CA LEU A 12 -96.11 20.51 53.67
C LEU A 12 -96.21 21.97 54.12
N GLU A 13 -97.38 22.62 54.01
CA GLU A 13 -97.58 24.01 54.43
C GLU A 13 -97.78 24.19 55.94
N LYS A 14 -98.45 23.26 56.62
CA LYS A 14 -98.85 23.40 58.03
C LYS A 14 -97.98 22.63 59.01
N ASP A 15 -97.40 21.49 58.61
CA ASP A 15 -96.58 20.64 59.48
C ASP A 15 -95.08 20.86 59.22
N ARG A 16 -94.40 21.42 60.23
CA ARG A 16 -92.98 21.72 60.19
C ARG A 16 -92.12 20.46 60.22
N GLU A 17 -92.45 19.48 61.05
CA GLU A 17 -91.66 18.24 61.18
C GLU A 17 -91.77 17.41 59.91
N PHE A 18 -92.98 17.30 59.35
CA PHE A 18 -93.22 16.63 58.07
C PHE A 18 -92.47 17.33 56.93
N ARG A 19 -92.51 18.67 56.84
CA ARG A 19 -91.75 19.44 55.84
C ARG A 19 -90.24 19.17 55.92
N TYR A 20 -89.66 19.18 57.12
CA TYR A 20 -88.22 18.92 57.29
C TYR A 20 -87.86 17.46 56.99
N ALA A 21 -88.71 16.50 57.34
CA ALA A 21 -88.50 15.09 57.00
C ALA A 21 -88.51 14.89 55.47
N VAL A 22 -89.51 15.42 54.76
CA VAL A 22 -89.60 15.33 53.30
C VAL A 22 -88.41 16.03 52.62
N ALA A 23 -88.01 17.22 53.09
CA ALA A 23 -86.81 17.91 52.61
C ALA A 23 -85.52 17.11 52.87
N GLY A 24 -85.43 16.43 54.01
CA GLY A 24 -84.32 15.53 54.35
C GLY A 24 -84.26 14.30 53.44
N TYR A 25 -85.38 13.64 53.17
CA TYR A 25 -85.45 12.49 52.26
C TYR A 25 -85.10 12.88 50.81
N LEU A 26 -85.63 14.01 50.32
CA LEU A 26 -85.28 14.54 49.00
C LEU A 26 -83.79 14.89 48.92
N GLY A 27 -83.23 15.56 49.93
CA GLY A 27 -81.81 15.89 50.00
C GLY A 27 -80.91 14.66 50.05
N LEU A 28 -81.27 13.64 50.84
CA LEU A 28 -80.53 12.38 50.93
C LEU A 28 -80.56 11.60 49.61
N SER A 29 -81.70 11.56 48.92
CA SER A 29 -81.82 10.96 47.58
C SER A 29 -80.92 11.68 46.56
N GLU A 30 -80.87 13.01 46.59
CA GLU A 30 -79.98 13.80 45.72
C GLU A 30 -78.50 13.49 46.00
N ILE A 31 -78.13 13.33 47.27
CA ILE A 31 -76.77 12.96 47.70
C ILE A 31 -76.40 11.56 47.21
N MET A 32 -77.29 10.58 47.36
CA MET A 32 -77.05 9.20 46.90
C MET A 32 -76.80 9.15 45.39
N LYS A 33 -77.62 9.85 44.59
CA LYS A 33 -77.39 9.95 43.14
C LYS A 33 -76.02 10.54 42.79
N LYS A 34 -75.58 11.58 43.50
CA LYS A 34 -74.24 12.17 43.30
C LYS A 34 -73.12 11.21 43.71
N LEU A 35 -73.32 10.42 44.77
CA LEU A 35 -72.37 9.39 45.20
C LEU A 35 -72.23 8.29 44.15
N ASP A 36 -73.33 7.85 43.53
CA ASP A 36 -73.30 6.86 42.46
C ASP A 36 -72.50 7.39 41.24
N VAL A 37 -72.77 8.64 40.82
CA VAL A 37 -72.01 9.29 39.74
C VAL A 37 -70.52 9.42 40.08
N LEU A 38 -70.19 9.85 41.30
CA LEU A 38 -68.79 9.95 41.75
C LEU A 38 -68.10 8.58 41.81
N ALA A 39 -68.82 7.52 42.20
CA ALA A 39 -68.29 6.17 42.21
C ALA A 39 -67.97 5.70 40.77
N GLU A 40 -68.86 5.97 39.81
CA GLU A 40 -68.62 5.69 38.40
C GLU A 40 -67.42 6.47 37.83
N GLU A 41 -67.30 7.75 38.15
CA GLU A 41 -66.14 8.57 37.77
C GLU A 41 -64.84 8.04 38.40
N GLN A 42 -64.88 7.62 39.66
CA GLN A 42 -63.73 7.03 40.34
C GLN A 42 -63.28 5.73 39.67
N VAL A 43 -64.22 4.89 39.23
CA VAL A 43 -63.92 3.66 38.47
C VAL A 43 -63.23 4.02 37.16
N LYS A 44 -63.78 4.98 36.38
CA LYS A 44 -63.17 5.44 35.12
C LYS A 44 -61.77 5.99 35.31
N LEU A 45 -61.55 6.82 36.34
CA LEU A 45 -60.22 7.35 36.68
C LEU A 45 -59.22 6.24 37.01
N ARG A 46 -59.65 5.18 37.71
CA ARG A 46 -58.77 4.02 37.99
C ARG A 46 -58.43 3.24 36.74
N GLU A 47 -59.38 3.08 35.82
CA GLU A 47 -59.13 2.45 34.51
C GLU A 47 -58.13 3.25 33.68
N GLU A 48 -58.30 4.58 33.59
CA GLU A 48 -57.36 5.48 32.93
C GLU A 48 -55.97 5.43 33.57
N GLN A 49 -55.90 5.46 34.90
CA GLN A 49 -54.64 5.34 35.63
C GLN A 49 -53.94 4.00 35.31
N THR A 50 -54.70 2.92 35.18
CA THR A 50 -54.16 1.60 34.82
C THR A 50 -53.60 1.60 33.39
N LYS A 51 -54.29 2.23 32.44
CA LYS A 51 -53.80 2.40 31.05
C LYS A 51 -52.50 3.21 31.00
N ILE A 52 -52.45 4.33 31.72
CA ILE A 52 -51.24 5.17 31.82
C ILE A 52 -50.07 4.36 32.38
N TRP A 53 -50.28 3.54 33.41
CA TRP A 53 -49.22 2.67 33.94
C TRP A 53 -48.73 1.62 32.94
N GLN A 54 -49.62 1.09 32.10
CA GLN A 54 -49.23 0.18 31.01
C GLN A 54 -48.40 0.89 29.94
N GLU A 55 -48.79 2.10 29.54
CA GLU A 55 -48.02 2.93 28.60
C GLU A 55 -46.64 3.29 29.15
N ILE A 56 -46.55 3.73 30.41
CA ILE A 56 -45.28 4.02 31.08
C ILE A 56 -44.37 2.77 31.08
N ARG A 57 -44.94 1.59 31.31
CA ARG A 57 -44.17 0.34 31.27
C ARG A 57 -43.65 0.05 29.87
N SER A 58 -44.50 0.18 28.85
CA SER A 58 -44.11 -0.01 27.45
C SER A 58 -42.98 0.95 27.05
N LEU A 59 -43.10 2.24 27.40
CA LEU A 59 -42.09 3.24 27.12
C LEU A 59 -40.75 2.93 27.82
N ARG A 60 -40.77 2.37 29.03
CA ARG A 60 -39.54 1.93 29.71
C ARG A 60 -38.88 0.74 29.03
N GLU A 61 -39.67 -0.20 28.53
CA GLU A 61 -39.15 -1.34 27.76
C GLU A 61 -38.52 -0.89 26.44
N GLU A 62 -39.18 0.03 25.71
CA GLU A 62 -38.63 0.65 24.50
C GLU A 62 -37.35 1.44 24.78
N GLN A 63 -37.34 2.24 25.85
CA GLN A 63 -36.15 2.99 26.27
C GLN A 63 -34.97 2.05 26.54
N THR A 64 -35.22 0.90 27.17
CA THR A 64 -34.18 -0.10 27.45
C THR A 64 -33.61 -0.69 26.16
N LYS A 65 -34.46 -1.04 25.19
CA LYS A 65 -34.03 -1.53 23.87
C LYS A 65 -33.18 -0.49 23.13
N LEU A 66 -33.60 0.78 23.14
CA LEU A 66 -32.83 1.87 22.53
C LEU A 66 -31.45 2.02 23.17
N TRP A 67 -31.34 1.86 24.50
CA TRP A 67 -30.04 1.87 25.18
C TRP A 67 -29.12 0.73 24.74
N GLU A 68 -29.67 -0.47 24.54
CA GLU A 68 -28.92 -1.63 24.03
C GLU A 68 -28.45 -1.40 22.59
N GLU A 69 -29.31 -0.88 21.72
CA GLU A 69 -28.95 -0.52 20.34
C GLU A 69 -27.85 0.54 20.29
N VAL A 70 -27.97 1.60 21.09
CA VAL A 70 -26.93 2.65 21.20
C VAL A 70 -25.60 2.06 21.69
N LYS A 71 -25.64 1.12 22.63
CA LYS A 71 -24.44 0.42 23.10
C LYS A 71 -23.82 -0.41 21.97
N GLY A 72 -24.63 -1.18 21.23
CA GLY A 72 -24.19 -1.96 20.07
C GLY A 72 -23.52 -1.09 19.02
N LEU A 73 -24.14 0.04 18.65
CA LEU A 73 -23.58 1.00 17.69
C LEU A 73 -22.24 1.58 18.15
N ARG A 74 -22.06 1.85 19.45
CA ARG A 74 -20.78 2.31 20.01
C ARG A 74 -19.69 1.24 19.92
N GLU A 75 -20.04 -0.02 20.14
CA GLU A 75 -19.10 -1.14 20.01
C GLU A 75 -18.67 -1.35 18.55
N GLU A 76 -19.61 -1.27 17.61
CA GLU A 76 -19.33 -1.32 16.17
C GLU A 76 -18.46 -0.16 15.73
N GLN A 77 -18.79 1.07 16.14
CA GLN A 77 -17.98 2.26 15.85
C GLN A 77 -16.54 2.06 16.34
N THR A 78 -16.35 1.48 17.53
CA THR A 78 -15.02 1.18 18.08
C THR A 78 -14.27 0.13 17.26
N LYS A 79 -14.95 -0.89 16.72
CA LYS A 79 -14.35 -1.88 15.81
C LYS A 79 -13.89 -1.22 14.50
N VAL A 80 -14.75 -0.40 13.89
CA VAL A 80 -14.43 0.35 12.66
C VAL A 80 -13.19 1.24 12.87
N TRP A 81 -13.11 1.96 14.00
CA TRP A 81 -11.92 2.78 14.30
C TRP A 81 -10.64 1.96 14.43
N ARG A 82 -10.71 0.73 14.97
CA ARG A 82 -9.55 -0.18 15.04
C ARG A 82 -9.11 -0.64 13.65
N GLU A 83 -10.06 -1.01 12.79
CA GLU A 83 -9.78 -1.41 11.41
C GLU A 83 -9.15 -0.26 10.62
N ILE A 84 -9.70 0.95 10.70
CA ILE A 84 -9.12 2.16 10.07
C ILE A 84 -7.68 2.38 10.53
N ARG A 85 -7.39 2.18 11.83
CA ARG A 85 -6.02 2.31 12.36
C ARG A 85 -5.08 1.26 11.75
N SER A 86 -5.50 0.00 11.70
CA SER A 86 -4.73 -1.09 11.10
C SER A 86 -4.42 -0.81 9.63
N LEU A 87 -5.43 -0.40 8.85
CA LEU A 87 -5.27 -0.07 7.43
C LEU A 87 -4.28 1.09 7.23
N ARG A 88 -4.29 2.11 8.10
CA ARG A 88 -3.31 3.22 8.04
C ARG A 88 -1.89 2.76 8.33
N GLU A 89 -1.71 1.83 9.27
CA GLU A 89 -0.40 1.25 9.59
C GLU A 89 0.14 0.41 8.41
N GLU A 90 -0.71 -0.43 7.81
CA GLU A 90 -0.36 -1.21 6.61
C GLU A 90 -0.02 -0.30 5.43
N GLN A 91 -0.83 0.73 5.18
CA GLN A 91 -0.55 1.71 4.13
C GLN A 91 0.82 2.37 4.35
N THR A 92 1.16 2.72 5.58
CA THR A 92 2.46 3.32 5.91
C THR A 92 3.63 2.35 5.66
N LYS A 93 3.46 1.05 5.94
CA LYS A 93 4.45 0.01 5.63
C LYS A 93 4.66 -0.12 4.13
N LEU A 94 3.58 -0.22 3.36
CA LEU A 94 3.63 -0.29 1.90
C LEU A 94 4.34 0.93 1.28
N TRP A 95 4.09 2.13 1.79
CA TRP A 95 4.81 3.34 1.34
C TRP A 95 6.32 3.24 1.57
N LYS A 96 6.76 2.69 2.70
CA LYS A 96 8.18 2.48 2.99
C LYS A 96 8.80 1.45 2.05
N GLU A 97 8.11 0.35 1.80
CA GLU A 97 8.56 -0.70 0.87
C GLU A 97 8.70 -0.16 -0.54
N VAL A 98 7.68 0.55 -1.05
CA VAL A 98 7.73 1.18 -2.37
C VAL A 98 8.88 2.18 -2.48
N LYS A 99 9.14 2.96 -1.42
CA LYS A 99 10.29 3.87 -1.39
C LYS A 99 11.61 3.11 -1.48
N GLY A 100 11.77 2.04 -0.69
CA GLY A 100 12.97 1.18 -0.72
C GLY A 100 13.20 0.55 -2.08
N LEU A 101 12.15 0.02 -2.72
CA LEU A 101 12.25 -0.55 -4.08
C LEU A 101 12.67 0.49 -5.13
N ARG A 102 12.21 1.75 -5.01
CA ARG A 102 12.65 2.83 -5.91
C ARG A 102 14.12 3.18 -5.72
N GLU A 103 14.60 3.22 -4.48
CA GLU A 103 16.01 3.46 -4.16
C GLU A 103 16.90 2.34 -4.73
N GLU A 104 16.50 1.08 -4.55
CA GLU A 104 17.20 -0.08 -5.10
C GLU A 104 17.21 -0.08 -6.64
N GLN A 105 16.06 0.22 -7.26
CA GLN A 105 15.97 0.36 -8.71
C GLN A 105 16.94 1.43 -9.23
N THR A 106 17.04 2.57 -8.54
CA THR A 106 17.97 3.65 -8.91
C THR A 106 19.43 3.20 -8.81
N ARG A 107 19.77 2.44 -7.76
CA ARG A 107 21.12 1.88 -7.60
C ARG A 107 21.46 0.90 -8.74
N LEU A 108 20.53 0.00 -9.07
CA LEU A 108 20.72 -0.95 -10.17
C LEU A 108 20.91 -0.25 -11.53
N TRP A 109 20.18 0.85 -11.79
CA TRP A 109 20.40 1.64 -13.00
C TRP A 109 21.81 2.23 -13.08
N GLN A 110 22.35 2.70 -11.95
CA GLN A 110 23.71 3.21 -11.87
C GLN A 110 24.74 2.09 -12.09
N GLU A 111 24.56 0.93 -11.45
CA GLU A 111 25.44 -0.23 -11.65
C GLU A 111 25.46 -0.68 -13.13
N VAL A 112 24.30 -0.73 -13.78
CA VAL A 112 24.19 -1.05 -15.22
C VAL A 112 24.91 -0.02 -16.08
N LYS A 113 24.82 1.26 -15.74
CA LYS A 113 25.52 2.34 -16.46
C LYS A 113 27.04 2.16 -16.32
N ASP A 114 27.53 1.94 -15.11
CA ASP A 114 28.96 1.78 -14.83
C ASP A 114 29.52 0.54 -15.55
N LEU A 115 28.76 -0.56 -15.59
CA LEU A 115 29.13 -1.76 -16.35
C LEU A 115 29.25 -1.48 -17.86
N ARG A 116 28.33 -0.68 -18.43
CA ARG A 116 28.40 -0.30 -19.85
C ARG A 116 29.60 0.60 -20.16
N GLU A 117 29.93 1.51 -19.26
CA GLU A 117 31.12 2.35 -19.37
C GLU A 117 32.39 1.49 -19.30
N GLY A 118 32.46 0.57 -18.34
CA GLY A 118 33.55 -0.40 -18.22
C GLY A 118 33.71 -1.27 -19.47
N GLN A 119 32.59 -1.75 -20.03
CA GLN A 119 32.61 -2.53 -21.27
C GLN A 119 33.19 -1.71 -22.45
N THR A 120 32.79 -0.44 -22.58
CA THR A 120 33.31 0.45 -23.62
C THR A 120 34.83 0.64 -23.50
N ARG A 121 35.34 0.87 -22.29
CA ARG A 121 36.79 0.98 -22.04
C ARG A 121 37.55 -0.29 -22.42
N LEU A 122 37.03 -1.46 -22.06
CA LEU A 122 37.64 -2.74 -22.46
C LEU A 122 37.68 -2.91 -23.98
N TRP A 123 36.63 -2.49 -24.71
CA TRP A 123 36.65 -2.51 -26.17
C TRP A 123 37.74 -1.61 -26.76
N GLU A 124 37.94 -0.42 -26.19
CA GLU A 124 38.99 0.50 -26.60
C GLU A 124 40.39 -0.07 -26.34
N GLU A 125 40.62 -0.67 -25.16
CA GLU A 125 41.88 -1.35 -24.82
C GLU A 125 42.17 -2.51 -25.78
N VAL A 126 41.18 -3.38 -26.03
CA VAL A 126 41.32 -4.50 -26.98
C VAL A 126 41.64 -3.99 -28.38
N ARG A 127 41.02 -2.89 -28.81
CA ARG A 127 41.33 -2.26 -30.10
C ARG A 127 42.77 -1.75 -30.14
N GLY A 128 43.22 -1.05 -29.09
CA GLY A 128 44.60 -0.58 -28.96
C GLY A 128 45.62 -1.71 -29.06
N LEU A 129 45.40 -2.80 -28.32
CA LEU A 129 46.26 -3.99 -28.36
C LEU A 129 46.32 -4.63 -29.76
N ARG A 130 45.20 -4.66 -30.50
CA ARG A 130 45.18 -5.16 -31.89
C ARG A 130 45.97 -4.26 -32.85
N GLU A 131 45.90 -2.95 -32.66
CA GLU A 131 46.68 -1.98 -33.45
C GLU A 131 48.18 -2.13 -33.17
N GLU A 132 48.59 -2.28 -31.91
CA GLU A 132 49.97 -2.56 -31.51
C GLU A 132 50.48 -3.89 -32.08
N GLN A 133 49.67 -4.96 -31.96
CA GLN A 133 50.00 -6.26 -32.53
C GLN A 133 50.25 -6.15 -34.04
N THR A 134 49.42 -5.37 -34.76
CA THR A 134 49.57 -5.14 -36.20
C THR A 134 50.87 -4.40 -36.53
N LYS A 135 51.29 -3.42 -35.71
CA LYS A 135 52.59 -2.73 -35.87
C LYS A 135 53.74 -3.70 -35.68
N LEU A 136 53.73 -4.49 -34.62
CA LEU A 136 54.75 -5.52 -34.35
C LEU A 136 54.87 -6.52 -35.51
N TRP A 137 53.76 -6.98 -36.08
CA TRP A 137 53.79 -7.86 -37.25
C TRP A 137 54.49 -7.22 -38.46
N LYS A 138 54.29 -5.92 -38.69
CA LYS A 138 54.98 -5.19 -39.77
C LYS A 138 56.47 -5.07 -39.50
N GLU A 139 56.87 -4.74 -38.27
CA GLU A 139 58.28 -4.66 -37.86
C GLU A 139 58.98 -6.01 -38.02
N VAL A 140 58.38 -7.10 -37.53
CA VAL A 140 58.91 -8.45 -37.69
C VAL A 140 59.07 -8.83 -39.16
N ARG A 141 58.11 -8.45 -40.01
CA ARG A 141 58.21 -8.67 -41.46
C ARG A 141 59.37 -7.88 -42.06
N GLY A 142 59.53 -6.60 -41.70
CA GLY A 142 60.64 -5.76 -42.15
C GLY A 142 61.99 -6.35 -41.77
N LEU A 143 62.17 -6.77 -40.52
CA LEU A 143 63.38 -7.43 -40.04
C LEU A 143 63.69 -8.72 -40.82
N ARG A 144 62.67 -9.53 -41.17
CA ARG A 144 62.86 -10.73 -42.00
C ARG A 144 63.32 -10.38 -43.42
N GLU A 145 62.78 -9.32 -44.01
CA GLU A 145 63.19 -8.84 -45.34
C GLU A 145 64.64 -8.33 -45.32
N GLU A 146 65.03 -7.56 -44.31
CA GLU A 146 66.42 -7.13 -44.08
C GLU A 146 67.37 -8.30 -43.87
N GLN A 147 66.99 -9.26 -43.01
CA GLN A 147 67.76 -10.48 -42.80
C GLN A 147 68.00 -11.21 -44.13
N THR A 148 66.97 -11.32 -44.98
CA THR A 148 67.08 -11.97 -46.29
C THR A 148 68.04 -11.22 -47.23
N LYS A 149 68.07 -9.88 -47.21
CA LYS A 149 69.03 -9.08 -47.97
C LYS A 149 70.46 -9.32 -47.48
N LEU A 150 70.69 -9.29 -46.16
CA LEU A 150 72.00 -9.59 -45.57
C LEU A 150 72.50 -10.98 -45.96
N TRP A 151 71.63 -12.00 -45.95
CA TRP A 151 72.00 -13.35 -46.42
C TRP A 151 72.47 -13.37 -47.87
N LYS A 152 71.84 -12.59 -48.76
CA LYS A 152 72.27 -12.47 -50.17
C LYS A 152 73.60 -11.76 -50.30
N GLU A 153 73.82 -10.67 -49.56
CA GLU A 153 75.10 -9.95 -49.54
C GLU A 153 76.24 -10.82 -49.04
N VAL A 154 76.05 -11.53 -47.91
CA VAL A 154 77.03 -12.48 -47.38
C VAL A 154 77.35 -13.58 -48.38
N ARG A 155 76.34 -14.08 -49.12
CA ARG A 155 76.55 -15.06 -50.18
C ARG A 155 77.37 -14.47 -51.33
N GLY A 156 77.05 -13.27 -51.79
CA GLY A 156 77.81 -12.58 -52.84
C GLY A 156 79.28 -12.37 -52.46
N LEU A 157 79.54 -11.87 -51.24
CA LEU A 157 80.90 -11.73 -50.71
C LEU A 157 81.66 -13.06 -50.64
N ARG A 158 80.97 -14.16 -50.31
CA ARG A 158 81.57 -15.51 -50.33
C ARG A 158 81.93 -15.95 -51.75
N GLU A 159 81.08 -15.68 -52.73
CA GLU A 159 81.33 -15.99 -54.14
C GLU A 159 82.53 -15.20 -54.67
N GLU A 160 82.63 -13.90 -54.34
CA GLU A 160 83.77 -13.04 -54.66
C GLU A 160 85.08 -13.50 -53.97
N GLN A 161 85.02 -13.88 -52.70
CA GLN A 161 86.17 -14.49 -52.00
C GLN A 161 86.67 -15.76 -52.70
N VAL A 162 85.75 -16.59 -53.22
CA VAL A 162 86.12 -17.80 -53.97
C VAL A 162 86.75 -17.46 -55.32
N SER A 163 86.24 -16.45 -56.05
CA SER A 163 86.84 -16.03 -57.31
C SER A 163 88.24 -15.43 -57.12
N LEU A 164 88.41 -14.54 -56.14
CA LEU A 164 89.72 -13.96 -55.80
C LEU A 164 90.73 -15.04 -55.42
N ARG A 165 90.33 -16.05 -54.66
CA ARG A 165 91.20 -17.21 -54.35
C ARG A 165 91.62 -17.96 -55.61
N LYS A 166 90.72 -18.18 -56.56
CA LYS A 166 91.03 -18.83 -57.85
C LYS A 166 91.98 -17.99 -58.71
N GLU A 167 91.80 -16.67 -58.71
CA GLU A 167 92.72 -15.75 -59.41
C GLU A 167 94.10 -15.76 -58.75
N GLN A 168 94.17 -15.70 -57.42
CA GLN A 168 95.42 -15.86 -56.68
C GLN A 168 96.11 -17.18 -57.05
N THR A 169 95.41 -18.32 -57.06
CA THR A 169 96.02 -19.60 -57.44
C THR A 169 96.56 -19.61 -58.86
N LYS A 170 95.85 -18.99 -59.83
CA LYS A 170 96.34 -18.86 -61.20
C LYS A 170 97.61 -18.02 -61.29
N ILE A 171 97.63 -16.86 -60.61
CA ILE A 171 98.82 -16.01 -60.54
C ILE A 171 100.00 -16.79 -59.92
N TRP A 172 99.75 -17.56 -58.86
CA TRP A 172 100.77 -18.42 -58.26
C TRP A 172 101.31 -19.48 -59.25
N GLU A 173 100.44 -20.11 -60.05
CA GLU A 173 100.84 -21.04 -61.11
C GLU A 173 101.65 -20.35 -62.22
N GLU A 174 101.23 -19.18 -62.69
CA GLU A 174 101.95 -18.38 -63.68
C GLU A 174 103.35 -17.96 -63.18
N VAL A 175 103.45 -17.44 -61.95
CA VAL A 175 104.72 -17.08 -61.31
C VAL A 175 105.64 -18.30 -61.18
N ARG A 176 105.07 -19.47 -60.84
CA ARG A 176 105.83 -20.73 -60.78
C ARG A 176 106.37 -21.13 -62.15
N ASN A 177 105.54 -21.11 -63.18
CA ASN A 177 105.94 -21.45 -64.55
C ASN A 177 107.02 -20.50 -65.10
N LEU A 178 106.93 -19.20 -64.80
CA LEU A 178 107.96 -18.22 -65.17
C LEU A 178 109.31 -18.48 -64.48
N ARG A 179 109.29 -18.95 -63.22
CA ARG A 179 110.52 -19.34 -62.51
C ARG A 179 111.13 -20.63 -63.06
N GLU A 180 110.30 -21.60 -63.46
CA GLU A 180 110.75 -22.87 -64.06
C GLU A 180 111.25 -22.69 -65.50
N GLY A 181 110.77 -21.68 -66.25
CA GLY A 181 111.24 -21.36 -67.61
C GLY A 181 112.50 -20.47 -67.69
N GLN A 182 113.05 -20.03 -66.55
CA GLN A 182 114.29 -19.23 -66.46
C GLN A 182 115.52 -20.06 -66.03
N THR A 183 115.37 -21.37 -65.87
CA THR A 183 116.45 -22.36 -65.66
C THR A 183 116.65 -23.20 -66.91
#